data_AF-A0A7Y0JHD6-F1
#
_entry.id   AF-A0A7Y0JHD6-F1
#
_cell.length_a   1.000
_cell.length_b   1.000
_cell.length_c   1.000
_cell.angle_alpha   90.00
_cell.angle_beta   90.00
_cell.angle_gamma   90.00
#
_symmetry.space_group_name_H-M   'P 1'
#
loop_
_entity.id
_entity.type
_entity.pdbx_description
1 polymer ?
#
loop_
_entity_poly.entity_id
_entity_poly.type
_entity_poly.pdbx_seq_one_letter_code
_entity_poly.pdbx_strand_id
1 'polypeptide(L)'
;MPPPNEQQVKAAIGALRQDASTWDAGAAELRDAAGVAGQLQLSALHFSYLADQLGLTETYQLLQMRLYRLLNEGAENFNELAGALRAAADGYEQDEINTVHRMTGIY
;
A
#
# COMPACT_ATOMS: atom_id res chain seq x y z
N MET A 1 -8.74 -19.41 26.27
CA MET A 1 -9.57 -18.20 26.14
C MET A 1 -10.93 -18.60 25.59
N PRO A 2 -12.04 -18.03 26.08
CA PRO A 2 -13.34 -18.22 25.45
C PRO A 2 -13.34 -17.66 24.01
N PRO A 3 -14.17 -18.19 23.11
CA PRO A 3 -14.29 -17.66 21.75
C PRO A 3 -14.77 -16.20 21.76
N PRO A 4 -14.39 -15.39 20.77
CA PRO A 4 -14.80 -13.99 20.68
C PRO A 4 -16.33 -13.85 20.60
N ASN A 5 -16.87 -12.80 21.21
CA ASN A 5 -18.27 -12.43 21.03
C ASN A 5 -18.47 -11.56 19.77
N GLU A 6 -19.73 -11.40 19.33
CA GLU A 6 -20.10 -10.64 18.12
C GLU A 6 -19.54 -9.22 18.10
N GLN A 7 -19.51 -8.54 19.26
CA GLN A 7 -18.96 -7.18 19.34
C GLN A 7 -17.45 -7.17 19.10
N GLN A 8 -16.73 -8.18 19.58
CA GLN A 8 -15.29 -8.32 19.37
C GLN A 8 -14.96 -8.62 17.90
N VAL A 9 -15.77 -9.43 17.22
CA VAL A 9 -15.59 -9.73 15.80
C VAL A 9 -15.87 -8.49 14.95
N LYS A 10 -16.97 -7.77 15.19
CA LYS A 10 -17.25 -6.49 14.50
C LYS A 10 -16.14 -5.46 14.71
N ALA A 11 -15.63 -5.35 15.93
CA ALA A 11 -14.50 -4.47 16.22
C ALA A 11 -13.24 -4.88 15.43
N ALA A 12 -12.95 -6.17 15.34
CA ALA A 12 -11.82 -6.69 14.57
C ALA A 12 -11.98 -6.43 13.06
N ILE A 13 -13.16 -6.66 12.49
CA ILE A 13 -13.49 -6.32 11.09
C ILE A 13 -13.27 -4.83 10.83
N GLY A 14 -13.74 -3.98 11.74
CA GLY A 14 -13.52 -2.53 11.67
C GLY A 14 -12.04 -2.16 11.67
N ALA A 15 -11.25 -2.78 12.54
CA ALA A 15 -9.79 -2.58 12.59
C ALA A 15 -9.10 -2.99 11.28
N LEU A 16 -9.45 -4.15 10.71
CA LEU A 16 -8.91 -4.61 9.43
C LEU A 16 -9.20 -3.60 8.29
N ARG A 17 -10.42 -3.08 8.22
CA ARG A 17 -10.81 -2.07 7.22
C ARG A 17 -10.09 -0.73 7.42
N GLN A 18 -9.87 -0.34 8.67
CA GLN A 18 -9.14 0.87 9.02
C GLN A 18 -7.66 0.76 8.64
N ASP A 19 -7.03 -0.38 8.96
CA ASP A 19 -5.64 -0.66 8.61
C ASP A 19 -5.48 -0.69 7.09
N ALA A 20 -6.38 -1.37 6.36
CA ALA A 20 -6.39 -1.38 4.90
C ALA A 20 -6.43 0.05 4.31
N SER A 21 -7.26 0.92 4.88
CA SER A 21 -7.36 2.32 4.43
C SER A 21 -6.07 3.10 4.69
N THR A 22 -5.36 2.78 5.78
CA THR A 22 -4.08 3.39 6.11
C THR A 22 -2.98 2.97 5.12
N TRP A 23 -2.95 1.68 4.74
CA TRP A 23 -2.04 1.17 3.71
C TRP A 23 -2.31 1.80 2.33
N ASP A 24 -3.58 1.96 1.94
CA ASP A 24 -3.93 2.64 0.69
C ASP A 24 -3.48 4.12 0.68
N ALA A 25 -3.62 4.82 1.80
CA ALA A 25 -3.13 6.19 1.93
C ALA A 25 -1.60 6.25 1.75
N GLY A 26 -0.86 5.34 2.40
CA GLY A 26 0.59 5.24 2.18
C GLY A 26 0.95 4.89 0.74
N ALA A 27 0.18 4.04 0.07
CA ALA A 27 0.39 3.72 -1.35
C ALA A 27 0.21 4.96 -2.24
N ALA A 28 -0.77 5.83 -1.92
CA ALA A 28 -0.96 7.08 -2.64
C ALA A 28 0.23 8.03 -2.44
N GLU A 29 0.71 8.21 -1.21
CA GLU A 29 1.89 9.03 -0.92
C GLU A 29 3.14 8.56 -1.68
N LEU A 30 3.36 7.23 -1.76
CA LEU A 30 4.46 6.66 -2.52
C LEU A 30 4.34 6.93 -4.02
N ARG A 31 3.13 6.87 -4.59
CA ARG A 31 2.89 7.20 -6.00
C ARG A 31 3.13 8.69 -6.28
N ASP A 32 2.70 9.56 -5.38
CA ASP A 32 2.95 11.01 -5.50
C ASP A 32 4.46 11.29 -5.48
N ALA A 33 5.19 10.68 -4.55
CA ALA A 33 6.64 10.77 -4.49
C ALA A 33 7.32 10.20 -5.76
N ALA A 34 6.80 9.09 -6.31
CA ALA A 34 7.28 8.54 -7.57
C ALA A 34 7.03 9.52 -8.72
N GLY A 35 5.86 10.17 -8.78
CA GLY A 35 5.55 11.21 -9.75
C GLY A 35 6.57 12.35 -9.72
N VAL A 36 6.92 12.85 -8.53
CA VAL A 36 7.97 13.86 -8.36
C VAL A 36 9.32 13.33 -8.85
N ALA A 37 9.71 12.12 -8.44
CA ALA A 37 10.96 11.50 -8.86
C ALA A 37 11.05 11.32 -10.39
N GLY A 38 9.94 11.04 -11.08
CA GLY A 38 9.91 10.91 -12.53
C GLY A 38 9.95 12.25 -13.29
N GLN A 39 9.57 13.36 -12.64
CA GLN A 39 9.51 14.68 -13.26
C GLN A 39 10.80 15.49 -13.16
N LEU A 40 11.62 15.24 -12.13
CA LEU A 40 12.90 15.93 -12.01
C LEU A 40 13.79 15.55 -13.22
N GLN A 41 14.40 16.53 -13.88
CA GLN A 41 15.30 16.26 -15.01
C GLN A 41 16.53 17.15 -14.91
N LEU A 42 17.52 16.71 -14.14
CA LEU A 42 18.84 17.31 -14.20
C LEU A 42 19.61 16.69 -15.36
N SER A 43 19.83 17.51 -16.38
CA SER A 43 20.62 17.18 -17.57
C SER A 43 22.07 17.68 -17.43
N ALA A 44 22.92 17.31 -18.39
CA ALA A 44 24.28 17.83 -18.52
C ALA A 44 24.36 19.36 -18.61
N LEU A 45 23.25 20.07 -18.90
CA LEU A 45 23.18 21.53 -18.85
C LEU A 45 23.04 22.09 -17.43
N HIS A 46 22.51 21.28 -16.52
CA HIS A 46 22.37 21.59 -15.10
C HIS A 46 23.61 21.19 -14.30
N PHE A 47 24.36 20.21 -14.80
CA PHE A 47 25.70 19.88 -14.33
C PHE A 47 26.77 20.64 -15.12
N SER A 48 27.98 20.77 -14.57
CA SER A 48 29.10 21.29 -15.37
C SER A 48 29.54 20.24 -16.40
N TYR A 49 30.10 20.67 -17.53
CA TYR A 49 30.68 19.77 -18.54
C TYR A 49 31.70 18.77 -17.95
N LEU A 50 32.53 19.25 -17.01
CA LEU A 50 33.48 18.41 -16.26
C LEU A 50 32.77 17.33 -15.43
N ALA A 51 31.65 17.67 -14.79
CA ALA A 51 30.87 16.72 -14.01
C ALA A 51 30.18 15.67 -14.91
N ASP A 52 29.75 16.07 -16.10
CA ASP A 52 29.20 15.15 -17.10
C ASP A 52 30.25 14.15 -17.62
N GLN A 53 31.47 14.63 -17.93
CA GLN A 53 32.59 13.75 -18.30
C GLN A 53 32.99 12.76 -17.21
N LEU A 54 32.78 13.12 -15.94
CA LEU A 54 33.01 12.24 -14.79
C LEU A 54 31.84 11.27 -14.50
N GLY A 55 30.78 11.29 -15.32
CA GLY A 55 29.64 10.38 -15.20
C GLY A 55 28.60 10.77 -14.14
N LEU A 56 28.62 12.01 -13.65
CA LEU A 56 27.69 12.46 -12.60
C LEU A 56 26.24 12.46 -13.10
N THR A 57 26.01 12.94 -14.33
CA THR A 57 24.68 12.99 -14.96
C THR A 57 24.07 11.59 -15.06
N GLU A 58 24.84 10.62 -15.56
CA GLU A 58 24.40 9.23 -15.69
C GLU A 58 24.10 8.62 -14.31
N THR A 59 24.99 8.83 -13.33
CA THR A 59 24.81 8.34 -11.97
C THR A 59 23.53 8.90 -11.32
N TYR A 60 23.30 10.20 -11.49
CA TYR A 60 22.08 10.85 -11.01
C TYR A 60 20.83 10.23 -11.64
N GLN A 61 20.81 10.07 -12.97
CA GLN A 61 19.68 9.48 -13.70
C GLN A 61 19.40 8.04 -13.28
N LEU A 62 20.44 7.22 -13.08
CA LEU A 62 20.30 5.85 -12.62
C LEU A 62 19.69 5.78 -11.20
N LEU A 63 20.16 6.62 -10.29
CA LEU A 63 19.63 6.69 -8.93
C LEU A 63 18.19 7.17 -8.91
N GLN A 64 17.88 8.18 -9.72
CA GLN A 64 16.53 8.70 -9.88
C GLN A 64 15.55 7.64 -10.40
N MET A 65 15.91 6.94 -11.48
CA MET A 65 15.09 5.85 -12.01
C MET A 65 14.91 4.73 -10.99
N ARG A 66 15.95 4.43 -10.21
CA ARG A 66 15.87 3.44 -9.14
C ARG A 66 14.88 3.87 -8.06
N LEU A 67 14.92 5.13 -7.62
CA LEU A 67 13.97 5.68 -6.65
C LEU A 67 12.55 5.65 -7.19
N TYR A 68 12.33 6.12 -8.43
CA TYR A 68 11.03 6.04 -9.10
C TYR A 68 10.45 4.62 -9.08
N ARG A 69 11.28 3.62 -9.41
CA ARG A 69 10.86 2.22 -9.42
C ARG A 69 10.50 1.72 -8.02
N LEU A 70 11.39 1.91 -7.04
CA LEU A 70 11.19 1.44 -5.68
C LEU A 70 9.94 2.05 -5.02
N LEU A 71 9.64 3.31 -5.31
CA LEU A 71 8.43 3.98 -4.81
C LEU A 71 7.16 3.36 -5.41
N ASN A 72 7.14 3.07 -6.72
CA ASN A 72 6.01 2.38 -7.35
C ASN A 72 5.85 0.94 -6.83
N GLU A 73 6.94 0.18 -6.74
CA GLU A 73 6.93 -1.17 -6.17
C GLU A 73 6.43 -1.16 -4.70
N GLY A 74 6.88 -0.19 -3.90
CA GLY A 74 6.41 0.00 -2.53
C GLY A 74 4.91 0.30 -2.47
N ALA A 75 4.41 1.15 -3.37
CA ALA A 75 2.99 1.44 -3.48
C ALA A 75 2.19 0.18 -3.81
N GLU A 76 2.61 -0.61 -4.80
CA GLU A 76 1.95 -1.88 -5.17
C GLU A 76 1.84 -2.82 -3.97
N ASN A 77 2.93 -3.06 -3.25
CA ASN A 77 2.94 -3.89 -2.04
C ASN A 77 1.94 -3.40 -0.97
N PHE A 78 1.81 -2.08 -0.80
CA PHE A 78 0.85 -1.50 0.17
C PHE A 78 -0.59 -1.77 -0.25
N ASN A 79 -0.94 -1.63 -1.54
CA ASN A 79 -2.29 -1.96 -2.00
C ASN A 79 -2.58 -3.46 -1.90
N GLU A 80 -1.58 -4.33 -2.14
CA GLU A 80 -1.74 -5.77 -1.95
C GLU A 80 -2.07 -6.12 -0.49
N LEU A 81 -1.36 -5.51 0.45
CA LEU A 81 -1.62 -5.67 1.88
C LEU A 81 -3.02 -5.15 2.25
N ALA A 82 -3.40 -3.96 1.76
CA ALA A 82 -4.74 -3.42 1.95
C ALA A 82 -5.84 -4.34 1.39
N GLY A 83 -5.60 -4.92 0.21
CA GLY A 83 -6.50 -5.89 -0.43
C GLY A 83 -6.65 -7.16 0.40
N ALA A 84 -5.56 -7.70 0.93
CA ALA A 84 -5.59 -8.88 1.80
C ALA A 84 -6.37 -8.64 3.09
N LEU A 85 -6.21 -7.46 3.71
CA LEU A 85 -6.95 -7.07 4.92
C LEU A 85 -8.46 -6.93 4.66
N ARG A 86 -8.85 -6.38 3.50
CA ARG A 86 -10.27 -6.33 3.09
C ARG A 86 -10.84 -7.72 2.86
N ALA A 87 -10.12 -8.58 2.15
CA ALA A 87 -10.55 -9.95 1.90
C ALA A 87 -10.76 -10.72 3.22
N ALA A 88 -9.87 -10.51 4.21
CA ALA A 88 -10.04 -11.08 5.54
C ALA A 88 -11.28 -10.52 6.26
N ALA A 89 -11.50 -9.21 6.21
CA ALA A 89 -12.67 -8.55 6.79
C ALA A 89 -13.99 -9.09 6.19
N ASP A 90 -14.05 -9.22 4.87
CA ASP A 90 -15.22 -9.73 4.16
C ASP A 90 -15.47 -11.22 4.46
N GLY A 91 -14.40 -12.01 4.63
CA GLY A 91 -14.49 -13.39 5.08
C GLY A 91 -15.12 -13.52 6.47
N TYR A 92 -14.69 -12.69 7.43
CA TYR A 92 -15.29 -12.67 8.77
C TYR A 92 -16.75 -12.22 8.77
N GLU A 93 -17.11 -11.20 7.99
CA GLU A 93 -18.48 -10.71 7.88
C GLU A 93 -19.41 -11.81 7.31
N GLN A 94 -18.95 -12.54 6.29
CA GLN A 94 -19.71 -13.66 5.72
C GLN A 94 -19.90 -14.81 6.72
N ASP A 95 -18.87 -15.13 7.50
CA ASP A 95 -18.95 -16.18 8.53
C ASP A 95 -19.93 -15.83 9.65
N GLU A 96 -19.99 -14.56 10.07
CA GLU A 96 -20.99 -14.08 11.03
C GLU A 96 -22.41 -14.22 10.49
N ILE A 97 -22.66 -13.75 9.27
CA ILE A 97 -23.97 -13.86 8.62
C ILE A 97 -24.42 -15.33 8.57
N ASN A 98 -23.53 -16.23 8.13
CA ASN A 98 -23.82 -17.66 8.03
C ASN A 98 -24.08 -18.31 9.39
N THR A 99 -23.46 -17.80 10.46
CA THR A 99 -23.66 -18.31 11.82
C THR A 99 -24.99 -17.87 12.39
N VAL A 100 -25.36 -16.60 12.23
CA VAL A 100 -26.68 -16.08 12.64
C VAL A 100 -27.81 -16.86 11.94
N HIS A 101 -27.71 -17.08 10.63
CA HIS A 101 -28.73 -17.81 9.86
C HIS A 101 -28.89 -19.26 10.34
N ARG A 102 -27.78 -19.93 10.67
CA ARG A 102 -27.82 -21.29 11.25
C ARG A 102 -28.49 -21.29 12.63
N MET A 103 -28.28 -20.27 13.46
CA MET A 103 -28.92 -20.20 14.77
C MET A 103 -30.43 -19.90 14.69
N THR A 104 -30.86 -19.06 13.75
CA THR A 104 -32.27 -18.70 13.57
C THR A 104 -33.10 -19.78 12.87
N GLY A 105 -32.47 -20.69 12.10
CA GLY A 105 -33.16 -21.77 11.40
C GLY A 105 -33.34 -23.08 12.20
N ILE A 106 -32.86 -23.13 13.44
CA ILE A 106 -32.97 -24.30 14.35
C ILE A 106 -34.11 -24.11 15.38
N TYR A 107 -34.80 -22.97 15.36
CA TYR A 107 -36.04 -22.72 16.11
C TYR A 107 -37.26 -22.81 15.19
#